data_AF-A0A9J7AIT0-F1
#
_entry.id   AF-A0A9J7AIT0-F1
#
_cell.length_a   1.000
_cell.length_b   1.000
_cell.length_c   1.000
_cell.angle_alpha   90.00
_cell.angle_beta   90.00
_cell.angle_gamma   90.00
#
_symmetry.space_group_name_H-M   'P 1'
#
loop_
_entity.id
_entity.type
_entity.pdbx_description
1 polymer ?
#
loop_
_entity_poly.entity_id
_entity_poly.type
_entity_poly.pdbx_seq_one_letter_code
_entity_poly.pdbx_strand_id
1 'polypeptide(L)'
;MNPEKFARIKSQSLEIQTLIRQGVREGVSELIDQRNQLLQEWFSEMNELINLTSEQQKFLEELLGVEQSLLNELEQEQKEIGQQMRGQRNLSQYAKIAGQ
;
A
#
# COMPACT_ATOMS: atom_id res chain seq x y z
N MET A 1 4.09 -25.86 -2.48
CA MET A 1 3.56 -24.61 -1.91
C MET A 1 4.45 -24.19 -0.76
N ASN A 2 5.00 -22.98 -0.76
CA ASN A 2 5.75 -22.48 0.39
C ASN A 2 4.82 -21.67 1.31
N PRO A 3 4.20 -22.29 2.34
CA PRO A 3 3.28 -21.61 3.25
C PRO A 3 3.95 -20.42 3.98
N GLU A 4 5.28 -20.40 4.06
CA GLU A 4 6.03 -19.30 4.65
C GLU A 4 5.96 -18.02 3.78
N LYS A 5 5.92 -18.14 2.44
CA LYS A 5 5.78 -16.98 1.55
C LYS A 5 4.44 -16.30 1.75
N PHE A 6 3.35 -17.06 1.80
CA PHE A 6 2.02 -16.52 2.06
C PHE A 6 1.90 -15.91 3.47
N ALA A 7 2.44 -16.59 4.48
CA ALA A 7 2.48 -16.05 5.84
C ALA A 7 3.24 -14.71 5.92
N ARG A 8 4.33 -14.59 5.16
CA ARG A 8 5.14 -13.36 5.08
C ARG A 8 4.41 -12.23 4.37
N ILE A 9 3.75 -12.50 3.24
CA ILE A 9 2.89 -11.53 2.54
C ILE A 9 1.81 -11.01 3.50
N LYS A 10 1.11 -11.92 4.20
CA LYS A 10 0.06 -11.57 5.17
C LYS A 10 0.60 -10.69 6.30
N SER A 11 1.76 -11.05 6.85
CA SER A 11 2.41 -10.25 7.91
C SER A 11 2.74 -8.85 7.41
N GLN A 12 3.32 -8.72 6.22
CA GLN A 12 3.68 -7.42 5.65
C GLN A 12 2.45 -6.57 5.33
N SER A 13 1.35 -7.15 4.83
CA SER A 13 0.11 -6.39 4.60
C SER A 13 -0.49 -5.86 5.91
N LEU A 14 -0.44 -6.62 7.00
CA LEU A 14 -0.90 -6.16 8.32
C LEU A 14 -0.01 -5.05 8.90
N GLU A 15 1.30 -5.17 8.71
CA GLU A 15 2.28 -4.16 9.12
C GLU A 15 2.08 -2.85 8.35
N ILE A 16 1.94 -2.93 7.03
CA ILE A 16 1.63 -1.78 6.17
C ILE A 16 0.33 -1.10 6.63
N GLN A 17 -0.75 -1.86 6.85
CA GLN A 17 -2.01 -1.30 7.37
C GLN A 17 -1.84 -0.60 8.72
N THR A 18 -1.02 -1.18 9.61
CA THR A 18 -0.75 -0.59 10.92
C THR A 18 0.00 0.73 10.80
N LEU A 19 1.04 0.78 9.96
CA LEU A 19 1.84 1.97 9.72
C LEU A 19 1.02 3.10 9.09
N ILE A 20 0.16 2.77 8.13
CA ILE A 20 -0.78 3.72 7.51
C ILE A 20 -1.73 4.30 8.55
N ARG A 21 -2.36 3.45 9.38
CA ARG A 21 -3.25 3.92 10.46
C ARG A 21 -2.55 4.81 11.48
N GLN A 22 -1.24 4.64 11.66
CA GLN A 22 -0.41 5.46 12.54
C GLN A 22 0.10 6.75 11.87
N GLY A 23 -0.19 6.95 10.57
CA GLY A 23 0.28 8.09 9.79
C GLY A 23 1.79 8.06 9.48
N VAL A 24 2.44 6.91 9.66
CA VAL A 24 3.87 6.71 9.35
C VAL A 24 4.01 6.58 7.84
N ARG A 25 4.93 7.35 7.24
CA ARG A 25 5.16 7.35 5.78
C ARG A 25 6.54 6.87 5.37
N GLU A 26 7.49 6.99 6.28
CA GLU A 26 8.87 6.60 6.04
C GLU A 26 8.96 5.07 5.98
N GLY A 27 9.58 4.53 4.94
CA GLY A 27 9.73 3.08 4.73
C GLY A 27 8.48 2.33 4.27
N VAL A 28 7.28 2.93 4.33
CA VAL A 28 6.02 2.26 3.90
C VAL A 28 6.04 1.92 2.41
N SER A 29 6.56 2.82 1.57
CA SER A 29 6.69 2.56 0.12
C SER A 29 7.58 1.36 -0.17
N GLU A 30 8.72 1.26 0.51
CA GLU A 30 9.68 0.15 0.33
C GLU A 30 9.10 -1.16 0.83
N LEU A 31 8.35 -1.13 1.94
CA LEU A 31 7.60 -2.28 2.46
C LEU A 31 6.51 -2.76 1.49
N ILE A 32 5.78 -1.83 0.86
CA ILE A 32 4.80 -2.15 -0.19
C ILE A 32 5.48 -2.81 -1.38
N ASP A 33 6.60 -2.25 -1.86
CA ASP A 33 7.33 -2.78 -3.01
C ASP A 33 7.85 -4.21 -2.74
N GLN A 34 8.43 -4.44 -1.57
CA GLN A 34 8.90 -5.77 -1.15
C GLN A 34 7.75 -6.77 -1.06
N ARG A 35 6.61 -6.36 -0.49
CA ARG A 35 5.43 -7.22 -0.39
C ARG A 35 4.84 -7.52 -1.77
N ASN A 36 4.85 -6.56 -2.69
CA ASN A 36 4.35 -6.73 -4.05
C ASN A 36 5.20 -7.70 -4.87
N GLN A 37 6.54 -7.65 -4.72
CA GLN A 37 7.44 -8.64 -5.32
C GLN A 37 7.14 -10.06 -4.80
N LEU A 38 6.98 -10.21 -3.49
CA LEU A 38 6.62 -11.50 -2.89
C LEU A 38 5.26 -12.01 -3.35
N LEU A 39 4.28 -11.12 -3.49
CA LEU A 39 2.98 -11.43 -4.08
C LEU A 39 3.12 -11.95 -5.51
N GLN A 40 3.87 -11.25 -6.37
CA GLN A 40 4.09 -11.67 -7.76
C GLN A 40 4.77 -13.03 -7.86
N GLU A 41 5.81 -13.27 -7.06
CA GLU A 41 6.48 -14.57 -7.02
C GLU A 41 5.54 -15.69 -6.58
N TRP A 42 4.80 -15.47 -5.50
CA TRP A 42 3.84 -16.45 -4.99
C TRP A 42 2.70 -16.69 -6.00
N PHE A 43 2.21 -15.65 -6.67
CA PHE A 43 1.24 -15.77 -7.75
C PHE A 43 1.80 -16.56 -8.95
N SER A 44 3.06 -16.35 -9.32
CA SER A 44 3.71 -17.11 -10.39
C SER A 44 3.81 -18.61 -10.02
N GLU A 45 4.21 -18.92 -8.79
CA GLU A 45 4.25 -20.28 -8.25
C GLU A 45 2.85 -20.92 -8.19
N MET A 46 1.82 -20.12 -7.89
CA MET A 46 0.43 -20.59 -7.92
C MET A 46 -0.11 -20.73 -9.34
N ASN A 47 0.26 -19.89 -10.30
CA ASN A 47 -0.17 -20.03 -11.70
C ASN A 47 0.30 -21.34 -12.34
N GLU A 48 1.46 -21.86 -11.91
CA GLU A 48 1.89 -23.22 -12.29
C GLU A 48 0.99 -24.32 -11.69
N LEU A 49 0.29 -24.04 -10.59
CA LEU A 49 -0.64 -24.95 -9.89
C LEU A 49 -2.13 -24.69 -10.21
N ILE A 50 -2.49 -23.49 -10.71
CA ILE A 50 -3.87 -23.02 -11.00
C ILE A 50 -4.56 -23.80 -12.12
N ASN A 51 -3.85 -24.71 -12.79
CA ASN A 51 -4.52 -25.78 -13.55
C ASN A 51 -5.40 -26.70 -12.68
N LEU A 52 -5.50 -26.54 -11.34
CA LEU A 52 -6.21 -27.48 -10.47
C LEU A 52 -7.24 -26.97 -9.45
N THR A 53 -7.31 -25.70 -8.99
CA THR A 53 -8.28 -25.36 -7.90
C THR A 53 -8.87 -23.93 -7.94
N SER A 54 -10.19 -23.86 -8.10
CA SER A 54 -11.03 -22.66 -8.28
C SER A 54 -11.29 -21.82 -7.02
N GLU A 55 -11.12 -22.37 -5.82
CA GLU A 55 -11.33 -21.63 -4.55
C GLU A 55 -10.19 -20.65 -4.25
N GLN A 56 -8.95 -21.04 -4.56
CA GLN A 56 -7.76 -20.21 -4.36
C GLN A 56 -7.76 -19.02 -5.33
N GLN A 57 -8.20 -19.22 -6.57
CA GLN A 57 -8.35 -18.14 -7.54
C GLN A 57 -9.31 -17.06 -7.05
N LYS A 58 -10.43 -17.45 -6.42
CA LYS A 58 -11.40 -16.49 -5.89
C LYS A 58 -10.84 -15.65 -4.74
N PHE A 59 -10.11 -16.28 -3.80
CA PHE A 59 -9.44 -15.56 -2.72
C PHE A 59 -8.38 -14.58 -3.24
N LEU A 60 -7.66 -14.94 -4.30
CA LEU A 60 -6.68 -14.07 -4.95
C LEU A 60 -7.31 -12.84 -5.60
N GLU A 61 -8.42 -13.02 -6.29
CA GLU A 61 -9.17 -11.92 -6.91
C GLU A 61 -9.69 -10.95 -5.83
N GLU A 62 -10.19 -11.49 -4.71
CA GLU A 62 -10.62 -10.70 -3.56
C GLU A 62 -9.44 -9.93 -2.94
N LEU A 63 -8.29 -10.58 -2.74
CA LEU A 63 -7.09 -9.94 -2.19
C LEU A 63 -6.58 -8.83 -3.13
N LEU A 64 -6.51 -9.08 -4.43
CA LEU A 64 -6.05 -8.10 -5.41
C LEU A 64 -6.94 -6.85 -5.43
N GLY A 65 -8.26 -7.04 -5.31
CA GLY A 65 -9.22 -5.94 -5.24
C GLY A 65 -9.04 -5.06 -4.00
N VAL A 66 -8.84 -5.68 -2.83
CA VAL A 66 -8.56 -4.95 -1.59
C VAL A 66 -7.26 -4.14 -1.71
N GLU A 67 -6.23 -4.73 -2.30
CA GLU A 67 -4.92 -4.08 -2.46
C GLU A 67 -4.96 -2.89 -3.43
N GLN A 68 -5.71 -3.00 -4.52
CA GLN A 68 -5.94 -1.86 -5.43
C GLN A 68 -6.71 -0.73 -4.75
N SER A 69 -7.68 -1.04 -3.91
CA SER A 69 -8.39 -0.03 -3.11
C SER A 69 -7.45 0.70 -2.16
N LEU A 70 -6.57 -0.04 -1.47
CA LEU A 70 -5.61 0.53 -0.53
C LEU A 70 -4.60 1.45 -1.24
N LEU A 71 -4.14 1.08 -2.43
CA LEU A 71 -3.28 1.93 -3.26
C LEU A 71 -3.98 3.23 -3.67
N ASN A 72 -5.26 3.17 -4.05
CA ASN A 72 -6.03 4.36 -4.41
C ASN A 72 -6.22 5.29 -3.21
N GLU A 73 -6.47 4.75 -2.02
CA GLU A 73 -6.57 5.52 -0.78
C GLU A 73 -5.24 6.22 -0.46
N LEU A 74 -4.11 5.51 -0.57
CA LEU A 74 -2.78 6.09 -0.36
C LEU A 74 -2.42 7.19 -1.37
N GLU A 75 -2.78 7.02 -2.63
CA GLU A 75 -2.59 8.06 -3.64
C GLU A 75 -3.44 9.30 -3.37
N GLN A 76 -4.68 9.11 -2.90
CA GLN A 76 -5.55 10.22 -2.49
C GLN A 76 -4.99 10.95 -1.28
N GLU A 77 -4.59 10.23 -0.23
CA GLU A 77 -3.95 10.83 0.95
C GLU A 77 -2.68 11.60 0.56
N GLN A 78 -1.79 11.05 -0.27
CA GLN A 78 -0.62 11.78 -0.74
C GLN A 78 -0.98 13.08 -1.48
N LYS A 79 -2.03 13.07 -2.32
CA LYS A 79 -2.51 14.27 -3.00
C LYS A 79 -3.04 15.30 -2.00
N GLU A 80 -3.84 14.89 -1.04
CA GLU A 80 -4.38 15.78 -0.01
C GLU A 80 -3.26 16.41 0.81
N ILE A 81 -2.28 15.64 1.25
CA ILE A 81 -1.16 16.19 2.02
C ILE A 81 -0.30 17.11 1.16
N GLY A 82 -0.09 16.79 -0.12
CA GLY A 82 0.59 17.69 -1.06
C GLY A 82 -0.12 19.04 -1.23
N GLN A 83 -1.46 19.04 -1.24
CA GLN A 83 -2.27 20.25 -1.31
C GLN A 83 -2.27 21.02 0.02
N GLN A 84 -2.35 20.33 1.15
CA GLN A 84 -2.32 20.92 2.48
C GLN A 84 -0.97 21.61 2.76
N MET A 85 0.14 20.98 2.36
CA MET A 85 1.50 21.54 2.44
C MET A 85 1.68 22.79 1.56
N ARG A 86 1.08 22.83 0.37
CA ARG A 86 1.07 24.03 -0.48
C ARG A 86 0.24 25.15 0.14
N GLY A 87 -0.92 24.83 0.72
CA GLY A 87 -1.76 25.77 1.45
C GLY A 87 -1.05 26.39 2.65
N GLN A 88 -0.35 25.58 3.45
CA GLN A 88 0.45 26.06 4.59
C GLN A 88 1.64 26.95 4.17
N ARG A 89 2.33 26.62 3.07
CA ARG A 89 3.40 27.48 2.53
C ARG A 89 2.89 28.84 2.08
N ASN A 90 1.74 28.87 1.40
CA ASN A 90 1.13 30.11 0.96
C ASN A 90 0.68 30.96 2.16
N LEU A 91 -0.02 30.38 3.15
CA LEU A 91 -0.43 31.08 4.37
C LEU A 91 0.77 31.61 5.18
N SER A 92 1.86 30.84 5.28
CA SER A 92 3.09 31.31 5.94
C SER A 92 3.77 32.46 5.19
N GLN A 93 3.70 32.50 3.85
CA GLN A 93 4.18 33.65 3.06
C GLN A 93 3.32 34.90 3.29
N TYR A 94 1.98 34.76 3.29
CA TYR A 94 1.09 35.90 3.56
C TYR A 94 1.25 36.45 4.99
N ALA A 95 1.39 35.57 6.00
CA ALA A 95 1.65 35.98 7.38
C ALA A 95 2.99 36.73 7.55
N LYS A 96 3.99 36.40 6.71
CA LYS A 96 5.30 37.06 6.72
C LYS A 96 5.29 38.43 6.00
N ILE A 97 4.40 38.61 5.03
CA ILE A 97 4.23 39.87 4.28
C ILE A 97 3.33 40.84 5.05
N ALA A 98 2.33 40.36 5.79
CA ALA A 98 1.39 41.21 6.56
C ALA A 98 1.94 41.68 7.92
N GLY A 99 3.12 41.18 8.34
CA GLY A 99 3.80 41.54 9.59
C GLY A 99 5.00 42.49 9.43
N GLN A 100 5.17 43.08 8.24
CA GLN A 100 6.10 44.20 7.97
C GLN A 100 5.30 45.49 7.77
#